data_AF-A0A958NB12-F1
#
_entry.id   AF-A0A958NB12-F1
#
_cell.length_a   1.000
_cell.length_b   1.000
_cell.length_c   1.000
_cell.angle_alpha   90.00
_cell.angle_beta   90.00
_cell.angle_gamma   90.00
#
_symmetry.space_group_name_H-M   'P 1'
#
loop_
_entity.id
_entity.type
_entity.pdbx_description
1 polymer ?
#
loop_
_entity_poly.entity_id
_entity_poly.type
_entity_poly.pdbx_seq_one_letter_code
_entity_poly.pdbx_strand_id
1 'polypeptide(L)'
;GKEKKSLVLDATYDYEVWNQPLLSYSYTYFNPQTLDAAPSAKEATVTRDEFTNDKFKKYRAPDAKKFVGIAMEIRYVAEVQPSQEDIDAPTRDAITRVRYLYDLELDADGIIIGGEWYSNKHPDFLWKPSRRARALSSADYYILSESWESGSPVPQHWRKLALNVSKNGQPIGKIVEALIQMSQNNQNEVQPELGGSEQ
;
A
#
# COMPACT_ATOMS: atom_id res chain seq x y z
N GLY A 1 -9.86 -0.79 6.29
CA GLY A 1 -9.70 -0.56 7.74
C GLY A 1 -10.27 0.78 8.16
N LYS A 2 -10.24 1.09 9.46
CA LYS A 2 -10.84 2.28 10.11
C LYS A 2 -10.59 3.61 9.37
N GLU A 3 -9.37 3.82 8.89
CA GLU A 3 -8.94 5.04 8.18
C GLU A 3 -9.32 5.10 6.70
N LYS A 4 -9.83 4.01 6.10
CA LYS A 4 -10.11 3.87 4.67
C LYS A 4 -8.93 4.30 3.75
N LYS A 5 -7.70 4.03 4.17
CA LYS A 5 -6.46 4.30 3.43
C LYS A 5 -5.68 3.01 3.21
N SER A 6 -4.97 2.93 2.09
CA SER A 6 -3.98 1.87 1.81
C SER A 6 -2.61 2.24 2.39
N LEU A 7 -1.71 1.25 2.40
CA LEU A 7 -0.32 1.31 2.85
C LEU A 7 0.53 0.50 1.88
N VAL A 8 1.83 0.78 1.86
CA VAL A 8 2.83 -0.02 1.16
C VAL A 8 3.55 -0.87 2.19
N LEU A 9 3.75 -2.15 1.88
CA LEU A 9 4.51 -3.06 2.73
C LEU A 9 5.62 -3.73 1.94
N ASP A 10 6.68 -4.08 2.67
CA ASP A 10 7.58 -5.14 2.25
C ASP A 10 7.01 -6.48 2.76
N ALA A 11 6.72 -7.40 1.85
CA ALA A 11 5.94 -8.61 2.16
C ALA A 11 6.81 -9.79 2.62
N THR A 12 8.12 -9.74 2.38
CA THR A 12 9.03 -10.82 2.77
C THR A 12 10.30 -10.24 3.38
N TYR A 13 10.72 -10.81 4.51
CA TYR A 13 12.05 -10.57 5.07
C TYR A 13 13.09 -11.31 4.21
N ASP A 14 13.49 -10.71 3.08
CA ASP A 14 14.59 -11.18 2.24
C ASP A 14 15.57 -10.02 1.92
N TYR A 15 16.60 -10.29 1.11
CA TYR A 15 17.65 -9.31 0.83
C TYR A 15 17.20 -8.17 -0.10
N GLU A 16 16.05 -8.31 -0.75
CA GLU A 16 15.56 -7.35 -1.74
C GLU A 16 14.41 -6.53 -1.15
N VAL A 17 14.49 -5.20 -1.29
CA VAL A 17 13.43 -4.31 -0.83
C VAL A 17 12.34 -4.23 -1.89
N TRP A 18 11.19 -4.85 -1.62
CA TRP A 18 10.02 -4.81 -2.50
C TRP A 18 8.90 -3.95 -1.91
N ASN A 19 8.43 -2.94 -2.67
CA ASN A 19 7.41 -2.00 -2.20
C ASN A 19 6.04 -2.36 -2.78
N GLN A 20 5.27 -3.18 -2.06
CA GLN A 20 4.02 -3.72 -2.56
C GLN A 20 2.79 -2.96 -2.00
N PRO A 21 1.90 -2.41 -2.85
CA PRO A 21 0.66 -1.80 -2.40
C PRO A 21 -0.27 -2.83 -1.75
N LEU A 22 -0.68 -2.57 -0.50
CA LEU A 22 -1.66 -3.41 0.18
C LEU A 22 -3.04 -3.22 -0.46
N LEU A 23 -3.59 -4.32 -0.97
CA LEU A 23 -4.96 -4.35 -1.50
C LEU A 23 -5.97 -4.59 -0.38
N SER A 24 -5.75 -5.62 0.43
CA SER A 24 -6.65 -5.96 1.55
C SER A 24 -5.96 -6.79 2.62
N TYR A 25 -6.57 -6.82 3.80
CA TYR A 25 -6.20 -7.74 4.87
C TYR A 25 -7.47 -8.33 5.49
N SER A 26 -7.35 -9.56 5.97
CA SER A 26 -8.33 -10.23 6.81
C SER A 26 -7.60 -11.00 7.90
N TYR A 27 -8.31 -11.37 8.96
CA TYR A 27 -7.70 -12.16 10.02
C TYR A 27 -8.73 -13.00 10.76
N THR A 28 -8.25 -14.10 11.33
CA THR A 28 -8.98 -14.94 12.28
C THR A 28 -8.16 -15.09 13.56
N TYR A 29 -8.79 -15.65 14.60
CA TYR A 29 -8.15 -15.88 15.89
C TYR A 29 -7.79 -17.36 16.04
N PHE A 30 -6.76 -17.63 16.84
CA PHE A 30 -6.44 -18.97 17.32
C PHE A 30 -5.98 -18.91 18.78
N ASN A 31 -6.20 -19.97 19.54
CA ASN A 31 -5.71 -20.07 20.90
C ASN A 31 -4.21 -20.40 20.88
N PRO A 32 -3.31 -19.60 21.44
CA PRO A 32 -1.86 -19.81 21.27
C PRO A 32 -1.31 -20.96 22.13
N GLN A 33 -2.06 -21.43 23.14
CA GLN A 33 -1.73 -22.63 23.91
C GLN A 33 -2.01 -23.92 23.12
N THR A 34 -3.15 -23.99 22.41
CA THR A 34 -3.57 -25.21 21.68
C THR A 34 -3.31 -25.16 20.18
N LEU A 35 -3.11 -23.95 19.63
CA LEU A 35 -3.01 -23.61 18.20
C LEU A 35 -4.30 -23.84 17.41
N ASP A 36 -5.42 -24.06 18.08
CA ASP A 36 -6.71 -24.26 17.44
C ASP A 36 -7.36 -22.93 17.05
N ALA A 37 -8.05 -22.91 15.92
CA ALA A 37 -8.83 -21.76 15.49
C ALA A 37 -9.94 -21.45 16.51
N ALA A 38 -10.16 -20.17 16.76
CA ALA A 38 -11.19 -19.67 17.67
C ALA A 38 -12.09 -18.66 16.94
N PRO A 39 -13.40 -18.65 17.24
CA PRO A 39 -14.34 -17.76 16.57
C PRO A 39 -14.27 -16.32 17.08
N SER A 40 -13.65 -16.08 18.24
CA SER A 40 -13.53 -14.77 18.85
C SER A 40 -12.18 -14.57 19.55
N ALA A 41 -11.77 -13.31 19.71
CA ALA A 41 -10.58 -12.97 20.49
C ALA A 41 -10.68 -13.49 21.92
N LYS A 42 -11.87 -13.42 22.53
CA LYS A 42 -12.11 -13.89 23.90
C LYS A 42 -11.84 -15.39 24.04
N GLU A 43 -12.28 -16.20 23.08
CA GLU A 43 -12.08 -17.66 23.09
C GLU A 43 -10.65 -18.06 22.70
N ALA A 44 -9.97 -17.25 21.89
CA ALA A 44 -8.54 -17.39 21.61
C ALA A 44 -7.64 -16.97 22.78
N THR A 45 -8.17 -16.20 23.75
CA THR A 45 -7.32 -15.60 24.78
C THR A 45 -6.86 -16.65 25.78
N VAL A 46 -5.56 -16.65 26.08
CA VAL A 46 -4.99 -17.36 27.23
C VAL A 46 -4.37 -16.37 28.20
N THR A 47 -4.59 -16.55 29.50
CA THR A 47 -3.91 -15.74 30.51
C THR A 47 -2.46 -16.21 30.70
N ARG A 48 -1.59 -15.33 31.20
CA ARG A 48 -0.20 -15.69 31.46
C ARG A 48 -0.03 -16.90 32.37
N ASP A 49 -0.88 -17.04 33.38
CA ASP A 49 -0.80 -18.15 34.34
C ASP A 49 -1.24 -19.49 33.72
N GLU A 50 -2.17 -19.45 32.76
CA GLU A 50 -2.68 -20.61 32.03
C GLU A 50 -1.79 -21.00 30.83
N PHE A 51 -0.95 -20.08 30.34
CA PHE A 51 -0.11 -20.29 29.16
C PHE A 51 1.14 -21.12 29.50
N THR A 52 0.94 -22.42 29.63
CA THR A 52 1.98 -23.37 30.06
C THR A 52 2.93 -23.79 28.94
N ASN A 53 2.49 -23.76 27.68
CA ASN A 53 3.29 -24.14 26.49
C ASN A 53 3.74 -22.91 25.68
N ASP A 54 4.11 -21.82 26.35
CA ASP A 54 4.54 -20.59 25.70
C ASP A 54 5.98 -20.67 25.19
N LYS A 55 6.14 -20.93 23.89
CA LYS A 55 7.46 -20.96 23.24
C LYS A 55 8.18 -19.60 23.28
N PHE A 56 7.44 -18.50 23.45
CA PHE A 56 7.99 -17.14 23.47
C PHE A 56 8.18 -16.59 24.87
N LYS A 57 8.02 -17.41 25.92
CA LYS A 57 8.05 -16.99 27.34
C LYS A 57 9.21 -16.05 27.72
N LYS A 58 10.37 -16.20 27.09
CA LYS A 58 11.57 -15.39 27.35
C LYS A 58 11.55 -14.00 26.70
N TYR A 59 10.73 -13.82 25.67
CA TYR A 59 10.67 -12.60 24.85
C TYR A 59 9.43 -11.75 25.15
N ARG A 60 8.40 -12.35 25.76
CA ARG A 60 7.17 -11.68 26.18
C ARG A 60 7.44 -10.38 26.94
N ALA A 61 6.68 -9.34 26.63
CA ALA A 61 6.70 -8.09 27.39
C ALA A 61 6.39 -8.38 28.87
N PRO A 62 7.18 -7.86 29.83
CA PRO A 62 6.98 -8.12 31.26
C PRO A 62 5.57 -7.79 31.77
N ASP A 63 4.91 -6.80 31.19
CA ASP A 63 3.58 -6.34 31.61
C ASP A 63 2.42 -7.07 30.95
N ALA A 64 2.66 -7.92 29.95
CA ALA A 64 1.58 -8.65 29.27
C ALA A 64 0.90 -9.62 30.24
N LYS A 65 -0.43 -9.65 30.26
CA LYS A 65 -1.23 -10.54 31.13
C LYS A 65 -2.04 -11.55 30.33
N LYS A 66 -2.32 -11.26 29.06
CA LYS A 66 -3.17 -12.07 28.19
C LYS A 66 -2.56 -12.14 26.80
N PHE A 67 -2.77 -13.27 26.13
CA PHE A 67 -2.21 -13.54 24.81
C PHE A 67 -3.30 -14.04 23.87
N VAL A 68 -3.29 -13.53 22.63
CA VAL A 68 -4.29 -13.89 21.60
C VAL A 68 -3.58 -14.18 20.30
N GLY A 69 -3.76 -15.38 19.75
CA GLY A 69 -3.22 -15.73 18.45
C GLY A 69 -4.01 -15.10 17.31
N ILE A 70 -3.30 -14.54 16.34
CA ILE A 70 -3.86 -13.95 15.12
C ILE A 70 -3.30 -14.66 13.89
N ALA A 71 -4.20 -15.16 13.04
CA ALA A 71 -3.88 -15.62 11.70
C ALA A 71 -4.34 -14.57 10.69
N MET A 72 -3.39 -13.77 10.19
CA MET A 72 -3.66 -12.70 9.25
C MET A 72 -3.38 -13.14 7.82
N GLU A 73 -4.32 -12.89 6.91
CA GLU A 73 -4.09 -12.97 5.46
C GLU A 73 -3.96 -11.54 4.91
N ILE A 74 -2.87 -11.31 4.20
CA ILE A 74 -2.61 -10.09 3.45
C ILE A 74 -2.70 -10.38 1.96
N ARG A 75 -3.34 -9.48 1.21
CA ARG A 75 -3.31 -9.43 -0.24
C ARG A 75 -2.65 -8.16 -0.72
N TYR A 76 -1.68 -8.28 -1.62
CA TYR A 76 -1.03 -7.14 -2.26
C TYR A 76 -0.96 -7.33 -3.77
N VAL A 77 -0.82 -6.23 -4.50
CA VAL A 77 -0.62 -6.23 -5.95
C VAL A 77 0.86 -6.43 -6.22
N ALA A 78 1.22 -7.43 -7.01
CA ALA A 78 2.58 -7.75 -7.43
C ALA A 78 2.83 -7.27 -8.87
N GLU A 79 4.10 -7.29 -9.28
CA GLU A 79 4.53 -6.86 -10.60
C GLU A 79 3.98 -7.78 -11.70
N VAL A 80 3.59 -7.17 -12.81
CA VAL A 80 3.26 -7.84 -14.07
C VAL A 80 4.22 -7.39 -15.16
N GLN A 81 4.50 -8.25 -16.13
CA GLN A 81 5.25 -7.82 -17.31
C GLN A 81 4.40 -6.83 -18.11
N PRO A 82 5.00 -5.73 -18.61
CA PRO A 82 4.28 -4.73 -19.37
C PRO A 82 3.78 -5.33 -20.70
N SER A 83 2.56 -4.96 -21.09
CA SER A 83 1.96 -5.29 -22.39
C SER A 83 1.36 -4.04 -23.05
N GLN A 84 1.22 -4.06 -24.37
CA GLN A 84 0.67 -2.96 -25.16
C GLN A 84 -0.83 -3.16 -25.40
N GLU A 85 -1.59 -3.29 -24.32
CA GLU A 85 -3.04 -3.49 -24.39
C GLU A 85 -3.76 -2.15 -24.50
N ASP A 86 -4.81 -2.08 -25.31
CA ASP A 86 -5.60 -0.85 -25.53
C ASP A 86 -6.46 -0.45 -24.32
N ILE A 87 -6.74 -1.39 -23.42
CA ILE A 87 -7.61 -1.22 -22.26
C ILE A 87 -6.90 -1.83 -21.05
N ASP A 88 -7.12 -1.29 -19.84
CA ASP A 88 -6.70 -1.87 -18.54
C ASP A 88 -7.90 -2.53 -17.79
N ALA A 89 -7.65 -3.58 -16.98
CA ALA A 89 -8.71 -4.33 -16.29
C ALA A 89 -8.20 -5.04 -15.02
N PRO A 90 -8.95 -5.01 -13.89
CA PRO A 90 -8.54 -5.62 -12.62
C PRO A 90 -8.25 -7.13 -12.67
N THR A 91 -8.82 -7.84 -13.66
CA THR A 91 -8.55 -9.27 -13.87
C THR A 91 -7.11 -9.56 -14.29
N ARG A 92 -6.34 -8.53 -14.66
CA ARG A 92 -4.92 -8.62 -15.02
C ARG A 92 -3.99 -8.21 -13.89
N ASP A 93 -4.51 -7.74 -12.76
CA ASP A 93 -3.68 -7.45 -11.60
C ASP A 93 -3.13 -8.78 -11.04
N ALA A 94 -1.81 -8.86 -10.89
CA ALA A 94 -1.22 -9.96 -10.15
C ALA A 94 -1.48 -9.76 -8.66
N ILE A 95 -2.40 -10.52 -8.07
CA ILE A 95 -2.70 -10.44 -6.64
C ILE A 95 -2.03 -11.61 -5.91
N THR A 96 -1.03 -11.29 -5.09
CA THR A 96 -0.36 -12.26 -4.23
C THR A 96 -0.98 -12.28 -2.84
N ARG A 97 -0.96 -13.45 -2.19
CA ARG A 97 -1.45 -13.63 -0.82
C ARG A 97 -0.35 -14.16 0.08
N VAL A 98 -0.24 -13.59 1.28
CA VAL A 98 0.68 -14.06 2.33
C VAL A 98 -0.10 -14.22 3.62
N ARG A 99 0.27 -15.25 4.39
CA ARG A 99 -0.32 -15.53 5.70
C ARG A 99 0.72 -15.35 6.79
N TYR A 100 0.37 -14.56 7.80
CA TYR A 100 1.19 -14.38 8.99
C TYR A 100 0.49 -14.94 10.23
N LEU A 101 1.27 -15.54 11.11
CA LEU A 101 0.83 -16.04 12.40
C LEU A 101 1.64 -15.34 13.50
N TYR A 102 0.94 -14.75 14.45
CA TYR A 102 1.56 -14.06 15.58
C TYR A 102 0.63 -14.03 16.78
N ASP A 103 1.22 -13.89 17.96
CA ASP A 103 0.48 -13.60 19.18
C ASP A 103 0.45 -12.09 19.40
N LEU A 104 -0.70 -11.57 19.84
CA LEU A 104 -0.80 -10.27 20.45
C LEU A 104 -0.61 -10.39 21.95
N GLU A 105 0.15 -9.45 22.51
CA GLU A 105 0.36 -9.32 23.94
C GLU A 105 -0.49 -8.19 24.48
N LEU A 106 -1.37 -8.52 25.41
CA LEU A 106 -2.31 -7.58 26.01
C LEU A 106 -1.97 -7.37 27.48
N ASP A 107 -2.09 -6.14 27.96
CA ASP A 107 -2.02 -5.83 29.38
C ASP A 107 -3.29 -6.29 30.16
N ALA A 108 -3.41 -5.88 31.42
CA ALA A 108 -4.55 -6.22 32.27
C ALA A 108 -5.88 -5.67 31.73
N ASP A 109 -5.86 -4.51 31.07
CA ASP A 109 -7.03 -3.80 30.53
C ASP A 109 -7.38 -4.25 29.11
N GLY A 110 -6.53 -5.06 28.48
CA GLY A 110 -6.74 -5.57 27.12
C GLY A 110 -6.15 -4.67 26.03
N ILE A 111 -5.26 -3.75 26.40
CA ILE A 111 -4.53 -2.92 25.44
C ILE A 111 -3.38 -3.72 24.85
N ILE A 112 -3.23 -3.64 23.52
CA ILE A 112 -2.11 -4.27 22.81
C ILE A 112 -0.83 -3.52 23.14
N ILE A 113 0.13 -4.22 23.75
CA ILE A 113 1.43 -3.68 24.15
C ILE A 113 2.61 -4.35 23.44
N GLY A 114 2.36 -5.41 22.67
CA GLY A 114 3.39 -6.15 21.97
C GLY A 114 2.85 -7.32 21.15
N GLY A 115 3.77 -8.16 20.67
CA GLY A 115 3.44 -9.35 19.92
C GLY A 115 4.67 -10.15 19.50
N GLU A 116 4.44 -11.40 19.12
CA GLU A 116 5.50 -12.35 18.77
C GLU A 116 5.15 -13.14 17.51
N TRP A 117 6.06 -13.18 16.54
CA TRP A 117 5.84 -13.85 15.25
C TRP A 117 6.20 -15.34 15.30
N TYR A 118 5.38 -16.18 14.68
CA TYR A 118 5.70 -17.61 14.55
C TYR A 118 6.70 -17.94 13.45
N SER A 119 6.98 -16.98 12.57
CA SER A 119 7.86 -17.11 11.41
C SER A 119 8.69 -15.84 11.25
N ASN A 120 9.94 -15.98 10.82
CA ASN A 120 10.78 -14.84 10.46
C ASN A 120 10.35 -14.18 9.14
N LYS A 121 9.45 -14.81 8.37
CA LYS A 121 8.83 -14.19 7.19
C LYS A 121 7.66 -13.32 7.63
N HIS A 122 7.96 -12.09 8.00
CA HIS A 122 7.00 -11.04 8.34
C HIS A 122 7.43 -9.73 7.66
N PRO A 123 6.53 -8.73 7.56
CA PRO A 123 6.91 -7.43 7.02
C PRO A 123 7.99 -6.76 7.86
N ASP A 124 8.95 -6.11 7.21
CA ASP A 124 10.01 -5.35 7.90
C ASP A 124 9.56 -3.90 8.17
N PHE A 125 8.91 -3.28 7.20
CA PHE A 125 8.37 -1.92 7.36
C PHE A 125 7.04 -1.72 6.62
N LEU A 126 6.29 -0.75 7.12
CA LEU A 126 5.06 -0.26 6.50
C LEU A 126 5.16 1.25 6.37
N TRP A 127 4.78 1.78 5.21
CA TRP A 127 4.74 3.22 5.01
C TRP A 127 3.52 3.64 4.19
N LYS A 128 3.21 4.93 4.28
CA LYS A 128 2.14 5.54 3.50
C LYS A 128 2.70 6.76 2.77
N PRO A 129 2.49 6.90 1.46
CA PRO A 129 2.83 8.13 0.77
C PRO A 129 1.98 9.28 1.32
N SER A 130 2.55 10.49 1.36
CA SER A 130 1.74 11.67 1.65
C SER A 130 0.75 11.88 0.51
N ARG A 131 -0.46 12.38 0.81
CA ARG A 131 -1.51 12.59 -0.22
C ARG A 131 -1.08 13.52 -1.36
N ARG A 132 -0.06 14.35 -1.11
CA ARG A 132 0.48 15.33 -2.06
C ARG A 132 1.88 14.95 -2.56
N ALA A 133 2.37 13.75 -2.25
CA ALA A 133 3.64 13.29 -2.78
C ALA A 133 3.58 13.24 -4.31
N ARG A 134 4.65 13.70 -4.94
CA ARG A 134 4.85 13.69 -6.38
C ARG A 134 6.28 13.26 -6.67
N ALA A 135 6.45 12.44 -7.69
CA ALA A 135 7.77 12.22 -8.25
C ALA A 135 8.20 13.52 -8.95
N LEU A 136 9.37 14.02 -8.61
CA LEU A 136 9.97 15.21 -9.22
C LEU A 136 11.21 14.79 -9.97
N SER A 137 11.37 15.28 -11.19
CA SER A 137 12.64 15.19 -11.91
C SER A 137 13.66 16.16 -11.31
N SER A 138 14.94 15.95 -11.62
CA SER A 138 15.98 16.92 -11.30
C SER A 138 15.69 18.32 -11.89
N ALA A 139 14.99 18.42 -13.01
CA ALA A 139 14.59 19.68 -13.64
C ALA A 139 13.46 20.38 -12.89
N ASP A 140 12.52 19.64 -12.27
CA ASP A 140 11.38 20.22 -11.58
C ASP A 140 11.83 21.18 -10.46
N TYR A 141 12.95 20.89 -9.79
CA TYR A 141 13.54 21.77 -8.76
C TYR A 141 13.84 23.18 -9.24
N TYR A 142 14.21 23.37 -10.51
CA TYR A 142 14.52 24.69 -11.07
C TYR A 142 13.28 25.50 -11.43
N ILE A 143 12.12 24.87 -11.51
CA ILE A 143 10.87 25.47 -11.98
C ILE A 143 9.74 25.31 -10.96
N LEU A 144 10.04 24.95 -9.71
CA LEU A 144 9.04 24.66 -8.66
C LEU A 144 8.05 25.81 -8.45
N SER A 145 8.51 27.06 -8.49
CA SER A 145 7.68 28.25 -8.31
C SER A 145 6.95 28.70 -9.57
N GLU A 146 7.24 28.11 -10.73
CA GLU A 146 6.67 28.52 -12.02
C GLU A 146 5.41 27.71 -12.37
N SER A 147 4.51 28.29 -13.15
CA SER A 147 3.36 27.59 -13.72
C SER A 147 3.35 27.74 -15.24
N TRP A 148 2.87 26.72 -15.94
CA TRP A 148 2.65 26.75 -17.38
C TRP A 148 1.16 26.57 -17.66
N GLU A 149 0.59 27.47 -18.45
CA GLU A 149 -0.82 27.41 -18.84
C GLU A 149 -1.03 26.43 -19.99
N SER A 150 -1.95 25.50 -19.77
CA SER A 150 -2.36 24.50 -20.76
C SER A 150 -2.87 25.17 -22.04
N GLY A 151 -2.23 24.89 -23.18
CA GLY A 151 -2.58 25.44 -24.51
C GLY A 151 -1.63 26.53 -24.99
N SER A 152 -0.81 27.10 -24.11
CA SER A 152 0.26 28.04 -24.49
C SER A 152 1.54 27.28 -24.87
N PRO A 153 2.41 27.82 -25.74
CA PRO A 153 3.71 27.21 -26.03
C PRO A 153 4.54 27.02 -24.75
N VAL A 154 5.14 25.84 -24.58
CA VAL A 154 6.03 25.54 -23.44
C VAL A 154 7.22 26.52 -23.42
N PRO A 155 7.52 27.17 -22.28
CA PRO A 155 8.63 28.11 -22.16
C PRO A 155 9.96 27.54 -22.67
N GLN A 156 10.80 28.39 -23.29
CA GLN A 156 12.04 27.93 -23.91
C GLN A 156 13.00 27.30 -22.91
N HIS A 157 13.09 27.82 -21.68
CA HIS A 157 13.94 27.24 -20.64
C HIS A 157 13.42 25.89 -20.15
N TRP A 158 12.10 25.70 -20.04
CA TRP A 158 11.51 24.39 -19.73
C TRP A 158 11.84 23.36 -20.81
N ARG A 159 11.75 23.74 -22.10
CA ARG A 159 12.14 22.86 -23.22
C ARG A 159 13.60 22.45 -23.14
N LYS A 160 14.51 23.38 -22.82
CA LYS A 160 15.95 23.07 -22.64
C LYS A 160 16.18 22.12 -21.46
N LEU A 161 15.50 22.36 -20.33
CA LEU A 161 15.56 21.49 -19.16
C LEU A 161 15.04 20.09 -19.50
N ALA A 162 13.88 19.98 -20.15
CA ALA A 162 13.27 18.73 -20.57
C ALA A 162 14.21 17.92 -21.46
N LEU A 163 14.77 18.55 -22.51
CA LEU A 163 15.75 17.91 -23.39
C LEU A 163 16.99 17.38 -22.64
N ASN A 164 17.38 18.02 -21.54
CA ASN A 164 18.50 17.56 -20.73
C ASN A 164 18.11 16.35 -19.87
N VAL A 165 17.01 16.44 -19.11
CA VAL A 165 16.61 15.39 -18.16
C VAL A 165 16.01 14.17 -18.84
N SER A 166 15.40 14.32 -20.03
CA SER A 166 14.90 13.20 -20.82
C SER A 166 16.01 12.25 -21.28
N LYS A 167 17.26 12.70 -21.40
CA LYS A 167 18.41 11.83 -21.70
C LYS A 167 18.63 10.76 -20.62
N ASN A 168 18.18 11.03 -19.40
CA ASN A 168 18.24 10.12 -18.26
C ASN A 168 16.87 9.50 -17.95
N GLY A 169 15.91 9.55 -18.89
CA GLY A 169 14.58 9.00 -18.68
C GLY A 169 13.72 9.74 -17.66
N GLN A 170 14.07 10.98 -17.32
CA GLN A 170 13.30 11.79 -16.37
C GLN A 170 12.42 12.81 -17.11
N PRO A 171 11.11 12.59 -17.25
CA PRO A 171 10.21 13.61 -17.76
C PRO A 171 9.98 14.71 -16.70
N ILE A 172 9.74 15.95 -17.14
CA ILE A 172 9.35 17.04 -16.22
C ILE A 172 7.92 16.77 -15.73
N GLY A 173 7.74 16.64 -14.42
CA GLY A 173 6.46 16.28 -13.80
C GLY A 173 5.35 17.25 -14.16
N LYS A 174 5.61 18.56 -14.10
CA LYS A 174 4.61 19.60 -14.44
C LYS A 174 4.09 19.51 -15.88
N ILE A 175 4.93 19.08 -16.82
CA ILE A 175 4.52 18.90 -18.23
C ILE A 175 3.63 17.65 -18.34
N VAL A 176 4.05 16.54 -17.73
CA VAL A 176 3.28 15.29 -17.74
C VAL A 176 1.90 15.48 -17.11
N GLU A 177 1.83 16.13 -15.95
CA GLU A 177 0.56 16.42 -15.27
C GLU A 177 -0.37 17.29 -16.11
N ALA A 178 0.16 18.33 -16.77
CA ALA A 178 -0.62 19.18 -17.66
C ALA A 178 -1.16 18.40 -18.88
N LEU A 179 -0.35 17.51 -19.48
CA LEU A 179 -0.78 16.65 -20.58
C LEU A 179 -1.88 15.66 -20.15
N ILE A 180 -1.76 15.08 -18.96
CA ILE A 180 -2.81 14.20 -18.39
C ILE A 180 -4.11 14.98 -18.20
N GLN A 181 -4.03 16.20 -17.65
CA GLN A 181 -5.22 17.06 -17.46
C GLN A 181 -5.88 17.44 -18.79
N MET A 182 -5.08 17.82 -19.80
CA MET A 182 -5.61 18.10 -21.15
C MET A 182 -6.29 16.87 -21.74
N SER A 183 -5.68 15.69 -21.59
CA SER A 183 -6.25 14.44 -22.09
C SER A 183 -7.58 14.09 -21.42
N GLN A 184 -7.71 14.34 -20.11
CA GLN A 184 -8.96 14.11 -19.37
C GLN A 184 -10.05 15.13 -19.77
N ASN A 185 -9.68 16.40 -19.96
CA ASN A 185 -10.63 17.44 -20.35
C ASN A 185 -11.17 17.22 -21.78
N ASN A 186 -10.32 16.81 -22.72
CA ASN A 186 -10.76 16.49 -24.08
C ASN A 186 -11.74 15.30 -24.14
N GLN A 187 -11.72 14.37 -23.17
CA GLN A 187 -12.72 13.28 -23.14
C GLN A 187 -14.12 13.77 -22.73
N ASN A 188 -14.23 14.90 -22.03
CA ASN A 188 -15.51 15.47 -21.63
C ASN A 188 -16.16 16.33 -22.72
N GLU A 189 -15.42 16.75 -23.75
CA GLU A 189 -15.94 17.55 -24.87
C GLU A 189 -16.46 16.70 -26.05
N VAL A 190 -16.25 15.38 -26.04
CA VAL A 190 -16.60 14.46 -27.14
C VAL A 190 -17.88 13.64 -26.84
N GLN A 191 -18.82 14.17 -26.06
CA GLN A 191 -20.22 13.76 -26.18
C GLN A 191 -20.92 14.68 -27.19
N PRO A 192 -21.17 14.26 -28.44
CA PRO A 192 -22.04 15.02 -29.30
C PRO A 192 -23.46 14.92 -28.75
N GLU A 193 -24.09 16.08 -28.53
CA GLU A 193 -25.54 16.18 -28.45
C GLU A 193 -26.13 15.52 -29.69
N LEU A 194 -26.75 14.34 -29.54
CA LEU A 194 -27.73 13.86 -30.49
C LEU A 194 -29.04 14.63 -30.24
N GLY A 195 -29.00 15.92 -30.58
CA GLY A 195 -30.18 16.73 -30.84
C GLY A 195 -30.58 16.57 -32.30
N GLY A 196 -31.67 15.84 -32.55
CA GLY A 196 -32.25 15.67 -33.88
C GLY A 196 -33.71 15.30 -33.76
N SER A 197 -34.55 16.32 -33.65
CA SER A 197 -36.00 16.27 -33.80
C SER A 197 -36.40 15.69 -35.16
N GLU A 198 -37.36 14.77 -35.19
CA GLU A 198 -38.31 14.67 -36.30
C GLU A 198 -39.71 14.29 -35.76
N GLN A 199 -40.70 14.79 -36.49
CA GLN A 199 -42.12 14.93 -36.19
C GLN A 199 -42.90 13.61 -36.14
#